data_AF-G9Y806-F1
#
_entry.id   AF-G9Y806-F1
#
_cell.length_a   1.000
_cell.length_b   1.000
_cell.length_c   1.000
_cell.angle_alpha   90.00
_cell.angle_beta   90.00
_cell.angle_gamma   90.00
#
_symmetry.space_group_name_H-M   'P 1'
#
loop_
_entity.id
_entity.type
_entity.pdbx_description
1 polymer ?
#
loop_
_entity_poly.entity_id
_entity_poly.type
_entity_poly.pdbx_seq_one_letter_code
_entity_poly.pdbx_strand_id
1 'polypeptide(L)'
;MMKKFLSVAFAALLLAGCQLPTKQGSDTTTEPEQPTQTQPPVTAPTTPVEQPPVTTVPTPPKVQSFNWNASLTPLINQMLGSPDVTAGSVLLVDNVQNQTNGSIQVSNATAELKKALQQGNKFTLVPANQVTSAKQSLGLSAEDSLGSRRKAIGLARIVNAQYVLYSAVDGDVQSPKIAMQLMLVQTGEIIWSGNGAVTR
;
A
#
# COMPACT_ATOMS: atom_id res chain seq x y z
N MET A 1 30.59 -12.43 -50.09
CA MET A 1 30.16 -13.85 -50.22
C MET A 1 28.80 -13.97 -49.55
N MET A 2 27.78 -14.48 -50.24
CA MET A 2 26.40 -14.55 -49.73
C MET A 2 25.93 -16.01 -49.60
N LYS A 3 25.12 -16.30 -48.58
CA LYS A 3 24.22 -17.45 -48.54
C LYS A 3 22.85 -16.95 -48.07
N LYS A 4 21.79 -17.34 -48.77
CA LYS A 4 20.39 -17.02 -48.44
C LYS A 4 19.72 -18.23 -47.75
N PHE A 5 18.39 -18.19 -47.65
CA PHE A 5 17.48 -19.30 -47.32
C PHE A 5 17.33 -19.57 -45.79
N LEU A 6 16.14 -19.87 -45.26
CA LEU A 6 14.78 -19.80 -45.84
C LEU A 6 13.73 -19.63 -44.71
N SER A 7 12.57 -19.08 -45.02
CA SER A 7 11.41 -18.94 -44.10
C SER A 7 10.64 -20.25 -43.92
N VAL A 8 9.87 -20.38 -42.82
CA VAL A 8 8.67 -21.23 -42.55
C VAL A 8 8.62 -21.59 -41.05
N ALA A 9 7.49 -21.81 -40.35
CA ALA A 9 6.16 -21.17 -40.37
C ALA A 9 5.37 -21.61 -39.11
N PHE A 10 4.31 -20.85 -38.77
CA PHE A 10 3.04 -21.30 -38.17
C PHE A 10 3.01 -22.25 -36.95
N ALA A 11 2.53 -21.73 -35.80
CA ALA A 11 1.77 -22.51 -34.81
C ALA A 11 0.97 -21.57 -33.88
N ALA A 12 -0.35 -21.45 -34.11
CA ALA A 12 -1.27 -20.81 -33.17
C ALA A 12 -1.94 -21.90 -32.32
N LEU A 13 -1.82 -21.81 -30.99
CA LEU A 13 -2.46 -22.75 -30.05
C LEU A 13 -3.58 -22.04 -29.30
N LEU A 14 -4.81 -22.54 -29.51
CA LEU A 14 -6.03 -22.02 -28.91
C LEU A 14 -6.15 -22.51 -27.46
N LEU A 15 -6.17 -21.58 -26.51
CA LEU A 15 -6.52 -21.89 -25.11
C LEU A 15 -8.05 -21.88 -24.97
N ALA A 16 -8.62 -23.00 -24.56
CA ALA A 16 -10.07 -23.19 -24.48
C ALA A 16 -10.69 -22.39 -23.32
N GLY A 17 -11.65 -21.53 -23.63
CA GLY A 17 -12.46 -20.84 -22.62
C GLY A 17 -13.58 -21.72 -22.07
N CYS A 18 -13.42 -22.22 -20.85
CA CYS A 18 -14.51 -22.88 -20.12
C CYS A 18 -15.55 -21.86 -19.67
N GLN A 19 -16.66 -21.80 -20.42
CA GLN A 19 -17.87 -21.06 -20.06
C GLN A 19 -18.76 -21.90 -19.14
N LEU A 20 -19.24 -21.31 -18.03
CA LEU A 20 -20.26 -21.91 -17.16
C LEU A 20 -21.55 -21.06 -17.19
N PRO A 21 -22.73 -21.64 -16.94
CA PRO A 21 -23.97 -21.10 -17.48
C PRO A 21 -24.70 -20.18 -16.49
N THR A 22 -25.00 -18.96 -16.93
CA THR A 22 -26.02 -18.12 -16.29
C THR A 22 -27.39 -18.76 -16.48
N LYS A 23 -28.06 -19.20 -15.41
CA LYS A 23 -29.46 -19.62 -15.49
C LYS A 23 -30.35 -18.40 -15.72
N GLN A 24 -30.87 -18.27 -16.94
CA GLN A 24 -32.03 -17.42 -17.22
C GLN A 24 -33.30 -18.20 -16.88
N GLY A 25 -34.26 -17.53 -16.25
CA GLY A 25 -35.56 -18.08 -15.89
C GLY A 25 -36.56 -16.95 -15.68
N SER A 26 -37.44 -16.76 -16.65
CA SER A 26 -38.59 -15.85 -16.62
C SER A 26 -39.63 -16.36 -15.58
N ASP A 27 -40.69 -15.66 -15.16
CA ASP A 27 -41.66 -14.95 -16.00
C ASP A 27 -42.62 -14.01 -15.22
N THR A 28 -43.11 -12.99 -15.94
CA THR A 28 -44.52 -12.52 -16.00
C THR A 28 -45.37 -12.34 -14.71
N THR A 29 -45.45 -11.08 -14.26
CA THR A 29 -46.65 -10.19 -14.27
C THR A 29 -48.07 -10.67 -13.84
N THR A 30 -48.82 -9.73 -13.25
CA THR A 30 -50.32 -9.54 -13.18
C THR A 30 -51.16 -10.08 -12.00
N GLU A 31 -51.90 -9.14 -11.39
CA GLU A 31 -53.21 -9.24 -10.67
C GLU A 31 -54.36 -9.77 -11.58
N PRO A 32 -55.60 -10.05 -11.10
CA PRO A 32 -56.28 -9.69 -9.83
C PRO A 32 -56.84 -10.94 -9.06
N GLU A 33 -57.97 -11.05 -8.30
CA GLU A 33 -59.17 -10.22 -8.01
C GLU A 33 -59.89 -10.67 -6.69
N GLN A 34 -60.59 -9.75 -5.99
CA GLN A 34 -62.01 -9.73 -5.47
C GLN A 34 -62.72 -11.03 -4.95
N PRO A 35 -63.74 -11.01 -4.02
CA PRO A 35 -64.51 -9.88 -3.44
C PRO A 35 -64.70 -9.76 -1.90
N THR A 36 -64.85 -8.51 -1.46
CA THR A 36 -65.92 -7.92 -0.60
C THR A 36 -66.64 -8.74 0.49
N GLN A 37 -66.60 -8.24 1.74
CA GLN A 37 -67.82 -7.96 2.55
C GLN A 37 -67.57 -6.96 3.70
N THR A 38 -68.64 -6.49 4.35
CA THR A 38 -68.70 -5.17 5.02
C THR A 38 -69.23 -5.24 6.47
N GLN A 39 -68.60 -4.54 7.43
CA GLN A 39 -69.27 -3.94 8.60
C GLN A 39 -68.39 -2.85 9.30
N PRO A 40 -68.96 -1.96 10.15
CA PRO A 40 -68.38 -0.66 10.56
C PRO A 40 -67.62 -0.72 11.93
N PRO A 41 -67.12 0.41 12.50
CA PRO A 41 -65.88 0.41 13.26
C PRO A 41 -65.98 0.04 14.75
N VAL A 42 -64.87 -0.44 15.29
CA VAL A 42 -64.60 -0.50 16.74
C VAL A 42 -63.36 0.35 17.04
N THR A 43 -63.53 1.38 17.86
CA THR A 43 -62.46 2.33 18.22
C THR A 43 -61.49 1.72 19.24
N ALA A 44 -60.48 1.01 18.76
CA ALA A 44 -59.38 0.54 19.60
C ALA A 44 -58.42 1.72 19.93
N PRO A 45 -57.86 1.81 21.15
CA PRO A 45 -56.96 2.89 21.53
C PRO A 45 -55.62 2.82 20.80
N THR A 46 -55.00 3.97 20.56
CA THR A 46 -53.67 4.08 19.93
C THR A 46 -52.56 3.66 20.89
N THR A 47 -52.30 2.35 20.98
CA THR A 47 -51.04 1.85 21.55
C THR A 47 -49.88 2.33 20.67
N PRO A 48 -48.84 2.98 21.22
CA PRO A 48 -47.65 3.30 20.44
C PRO A 48 -47.03 2.03 19.86
N VAL A 49 -46.72 2.02 18.56
CA VAL A 49 -45.95 0.93 17.95
C VAL A 49 -44.50 1.07 18.43
N GLU A 50 -44.12 0.26 19.41
CA GLU A 50 -42.76 0.21 19.93
C GLU A 50 -41.82 -0.20 18.80
N GLN A 51 -41.02 0.75 18.30
CA GLN A 51 -40.03 0.46 17.28
C GLN A 51 -38.98 -0.50 17.87
N PRO A 52 -38.63 -1.61 17.18
CA PRO A 52 -37.62 -2.53 17.68
C PRO A 52 -36.30 -1.75 17.90
N PRO A 53 -35.58 -2.02 19.01
CA PRO A 53 -34.44 -1.19 19.41
C PRO A 53 -33.38 -1.17 18.30
N VAL A 54 -33.02 0.04 17.87
CA VAL A 54 -31.99 0.23 16.84
C VAL A 54 -30.64 -0.26 17.34
N THR A 55 -30.23 -1.45 16.90
CA THR A 55 -28.92 -2.02 17.23
C THR A 55 -27.82 -1.09 16.73
N THR A 56 -27.21 -0.33 17.65
CA THR A 56 -26.14 0.62 17.33
C THR A 56 -24.90 -0.16 16.88
N VAL A 57 -24.71 -0.28 15.56
CA VAL A 57 -23.49 -0.84 14.98
C VAL A 57 -22.30 -0.02 15.47
N PRO A 58 -21.28 -0.61 16.12
CA PRO A 58 -20.13 0.13 16.63
C PRO A 58 -19.44 0.90 15.50
N THR A 59 -19.34 2.22 15.64
CA THR A 59 -18.67 3.07 14.65
C THR A 59 -17.18 2.68 14.58
N PRO A 60 -16.61 2.44 13.39
CA PRO A 60 -15.21 2.03 13.27
C PRO A 60 -14.24 3.01 13.94
N PRO A 61 -13.16 2.52 14.59
CA PRO A 61 -12.16 3.39 15.22
C PRO A 61 -11.61 4.43 14.25
N LYS A 62 -11.60 5.70 14.67
CA LYS A 62 -11.13 6.81 13.83
C LYS A 62 -9.62 6.70 13.60
N VAL A 63 -9.22 6.42 12.35
CA VAL A 63 -7.82 6.34 11.95
C VAL A 63 -7.11 7.66 12.27
N GLN A 64 -5.92 7.56 12.87
CA GLN A 64 -5.13 8.74 13.22
C GLN A 64 -4.56 9.40 11.96
N SER A 65 -4.80 10.71 11.81
CA SER A 65 -4.14 11.53 10.79
C SER A 65 -2.79 12.03 11.30
N PHE A 66 -1.80 12.05 10.40
CA PHE A 66 -0.46 12.54 10.65
C PHE A 66 0.04 13.35 9.45
N ASN A 67 0.67 14.49 9.70
CA ASN A 67 1.29 15.32 8.68
C ASN A 67 2.69 14.75 8.33
N TRP A 68 2.69 13.66 7.58
CA TRP A 68 3.90 12.98 7.11
C TRP A 68 4.81 13.91 6.31
N ASN A 69 4.26 14.82 5.51
CA ASN A 69 5.06 15.73 4.69
C ASN A 69 5.92 16.68 5.57
N ALA A 70 5.31 17.34 6.56
CA ALA A 70 6.04 18.22 7.49
C ALA A 70 7.03 17.44 8.39
N SER A 71 6.72 16.18 8.71
CA SER A 71 7.59 15.31 9.50
C SER A 71 8.83 14.82 8.72
N LEU A 72 8.66 14.50 7.43
CA LEU A 72 9.69 13.89 6.58
C LEU A 72 10.60 14.91 5.90
N THR A 73 10.04 16.03 5.41
CA THR A 73 10.77 17.05 4.64
C THR A 73 12.07 17.53 5.31
N PRO A 74 12.12 17.90 6.62
CA PRO A 74 13.37 18.36 7.23
C PRO A 74 14.45 17.25 7.25
N LEU A 75 14.07 16.00 7.50
CA LEU A 75 14.99 14.86 7.53
C LEU A 75 15.51 14.51 6.12
N ILE A 76 14.64 14.58 5.10
CA ILE A 76 15.03 14.41 3.70
C ILE A 76 16.01 15.51 3.30
N ASN A 77 15.74 16.77 3.64
CA ASN A 77 16.63 17.89 3.33
C ASN A 77 18.00 17.75 4.02
N GLN A 78 18.05 17.28 5.26
CA GLN A 78 19.31 16.96 5.97
C GLN A 78 20.08 15.84 5.25
N MET A 79 19.42 14.75 4.85
CA MET A 79 20.04 13.66 4.10
C MET A 79 20.58 14.12 2.73
N LEU A 80 19.79 14.91 1.99
CA LEU A 80 20.17 15.42 0.68
C LEU A 80 21.30 16.46 0.74
N GLY A 81 21.44 17.16 1.87
CA GLY A 81 22.55 18.06 2.17
C GLY A 81 23.84 17.38 2.68
N SER A 82 23.81 16.08 2.99
CA SER A 82 24.98 15.35 3.51
C SER A 82 26.08 15.22 2.44
N PRO A 83 27.37 15.44 2.77
CA PRO A 83 28.46 15.38 1.78
C PRO A 83 28.67 13.97 1.21
N ASP A 84 28.40 12.93 1.99
CA ASP A 84 28.56 11.51 1.61
C ASP A 84 27.46 10.99 0.67
N VAL A 85 26.47 11.83 0.32
CA VAL A 85 25.32 11.49 -0.51
C VAL A 85 25.53 11.97 -1.95
N THR A 86 26.06 11.05 -2.75
CA THR A 86 26.30 11.24 -4.19
C THR A 86 24.98 11.44 -4.95
N ALA A 87 24.94 12.48 -5.80
CA ALA A 87 23.77 12.77 -6.63
C ALA A 87 23.69 11.84 -7.85
N GLY A 88 22.46 11.57 -8.32
CA GLY A 88 22.16 10.68 -9.45
C GLY A 88 22.06 9.20 -9.06
N SER A 89 22.56 8.82 -7.89
CA SER A 89 22.59 7.44 -7.41
C SER A 89 21.20 6.79 -7.30
N VAL A 90 21.15 5.49 -7.54
CA VAL A 90 19.94 4.66 -7.43
C VAL A 90 19.65 4.35 -5.96
N LEU A 91 18.42 4.67 -5.52
CA LEU A 91 17.96 4.51 -4.14
C LEU A 91 16.84 3.47 -4.04
N LEU A 92 17.08 2.41 -3.25
CA LEU A 92 16.04 1.50 -2.78
C LEU A 92 15.42 2.08 -1.50
N VAL A 93 14.10 2.27 -1.49
CA VAL A 93 13.36 2.79 -0.32
C VAL A 93 12.52 1.67 0.28
N ASP A 94 12.83 1.25 1.51
CA ASP A 94 12.02 0.28 2.26
C ASP A 94 10.62 0.87 2.55
N ASN A 95 9.71 0.03 3.02
CA ASN A 95 8.45 0.52 3.58
C ASN A 95 8.70 1.11 4.97
N VAL A 96 8.02 2.21 5.31
CA VAL A 96 8.06 2.77 6.67
C VAL A 96 7.50 1.73 7.63
N GLN A 97 8.27 1.37 8.66
CA GLN A 97 7.87 0.37 9.65
C GLN A 97 7.16 1.04 10.83
N ASN A 98 6.15 0.40 11.41
CA ASN A 98 5.53 0.83 12.66
C ASN A 98 6.15 0.05 13.82
N GLN A 99 6.84 0.75 14.71
CA GLN A 99 7.49 0.24 15.92
C GLN A 99 6.97 0.98 17.18
N THR A 100 5.82 1.64 17.08
CA THR A 100 5.15 2.28 18.23
C THR A 100 4.42 1.27 19.11
N ASN A 101 3.99 1.71 20.31
CA ASN A 101 3.11 0.96 21.21
C ASN A 101 1.65 0.79 20.70
N GLY A 102 1.34 1.11 19.44
CA GLY A 102 0.00 1.03 18.86
C GLY A 102 0.00 0.85 17.34
N SER A 103 -1.15 1.06 16.70
CA SER A 103 -1.31 0.86 15.26
C SER A 103 -1.30 2.20 14.50
N ILE A 104 -0.38 2.33 13.53
CA ILE A 104 -0.26 3.48 12.62
C ILE A 104 -0.30 2.98 11.17
N GLN A 105 -1.10 3.63 10.33
CA GLN A 105 -1.17 3.34 8.89
C GLN A 105 0.02 3.95 8.12
N VAL A 106 1.17 3.29 8.22
CA VAL A 106 2.46 3.70 7.65
C VAL A 106 2.55 3.59 6.11
N SER A 107 1.52 3.11 5.41
CA SER A 107 1.44 3.17 3.94
C SER A 107 1.50 4.61 3.42
N ASN A 108 0.81 5.53 4.11
CA ASN A 108 0.72 6.94 3.70
C ASN A 108 2.05 7.66 3.96
N ALA A 109 2.73 7.32 5.06
CA ALA A 109 4.10 7.74 5.34
C ALA A 109 5.05 7.28 4.22
N THR A 110 4.94 6.01 3.81
CA THR A 110 5.77 5.41 2.74
C THR A 110 5.54 6.08 1.39
N ALA A 111 4.29 6.46 1.08
CA ALA A 111 3.94 7.15 -0.15
C ALA A 111 4.50 8.59 -0.18
N GLU A 112 4.28 9.38 0.88
CA GLU A 112 4.83 10.74 0.98
C GLU A 112 6.37 10.74 1.03
N LEU A 113 7.00 9.75 1.67
CA LEU A 113 8.45 9.57 1.65
C LEU A 113 8.97 9.38 0.21
N LYS A 114 8.41 8.43 -0.53
CA LYS A 114 8.84 8.13 -1.91
C LYS A 114 8.60 9.33 -2.85
N LYS A 115 7.49 10.05 -2.69
CA LYS A 115 7.15 11.29 -3.39
C LYS A 115 8.12 12.44 -3.09
N ALA A 116 8.41 12.71 -1.81
CA ALA A 116 9.33 13.79 -1.41
C ALA A 116 10.78 13.52 -1.86
N LEU A 117 11.22 12.25 -1.86
CA LEU A 117 12.53 11.87 -2.40
C LEU A 117 12.62 12.06 -3.93
N GLN A 118 11.55 11.80 -4.67
CA GLN A 118 11.46 12.09 -6.11
C GLN A 118 11.55 13.60 -6.38
N GLN A 119 10.84 14.42 -5.58
CA GLN A 119 10.89 15.88 -5.66
C GLN A 119 12.26 16.48 -5.29
N GLY A 120 13.10 15.75 -4.55
CA GLY A 120 14.45 16.17 -4.22
C GLY A 120 15.48 16.01 -5.35
N ASN A 121 15.14 15.34 -6.45
CA ASN A 121 15.92 15.12 -7.69
C ASN A 121 17.36 14.57 -7.55
N LYS A 122 17.89 14.35 -6.35
CA LYS A 122 19.22 13.80 -6.08
C LYS A 122 19.33 12.28 -6.24
N PHE A 123 18.21 11.55 -6.22
CA PHE A 123 18.19 10.09 -6.32
C PHE A 123 17.30 9.58 -7.45
N THR A 124 17.73 8.50 -8.09
CA THR A 124 16.88 7.69 -8.98
C THR A 124 16.21 6.60 -8.13
N LEU A 125 14.92 6.75 -7.79
CA LEU A 125 14.25 5.72 -6.97
C LEU A 125 14.00 4.45 -7.77
N VAL A 126 14.24 3.28 -7.16
CA VAL A 126 13.90 1.99 -7.75
C VAL A 126 12.37 1.88 -7.93
N PRO A 127 11.85 1.64 -9.15
CA PRO A 127 10.43 1.48 -9.42
C PRO A 127 9.79 0.33 -8.61
N ALA A 128 8.57 0.54 -8.12
CA ALA A 128 7.89 -0.39 -7.21
C ALA A 128 7.71 -1.80 -7.80
N ASN A 129 7.46 -1.92 -9.11
CA ASN A 129 7.38 -3.21 -9.79
C ASN A 129 8.72 -3.97 -9.76
N GLN A 130 9.85 -3.28 -9.96
CA GLN A 130 11.18 -3.89 -9.86
C GLN A 130 11.48 -4.34 -8.42
N VAL A 131 11.07 -3.56 -7.41
CA VAL A 131 11.16 -3.98 -5.99
C VAL A 131 10.36 -5.26 -5.75
N THR A 132 9.11 -5.34 -6.22
CA THR A 132 8.26 -6.54 -6.06
C THR A 132 8.85 -7.77 -6.74
N SER A 133 9.28 -7.66 -8.01
CA SER A 133 9.89 -8.78 -8.73
C SER A 133 11.21 -9.25 -8.08
N ALA A 134 12.01 -8.32 -7.55
CA ALA A 134 13.26 -8.65 -6.88
C ALA A 134 13.04 -9.21 -5.45
N LYS A 135 11.93 -8.86 -4.77
CA LYS A 135 11.50 -9.54 -3.54
C LYS A 135 11.06 -10.97 -3.84
N GLN A 136 10.26 -11.16 -4.89
CA GLN A 136 9.77 -12.47 -5.33
C GLN A 136 10.93 -13.44 -5.68
N SER A 137 11.98 -12.97 -6.36
CA SER A 137 13.16 -13.81 -6.67
C SER A 137 14.03 -14.15 -5.45
N LEU A 138 13.86 -13.44 -4.33
CA LEU A 138 14.43 -13.76 -3.02
C LEU A 138 13.48 -14.57 -2.11
N GLY A 139 12.29 -14.94 -2.60
CA GLY A 139 11.28 -15.64 -1.79
C GLY A 139 10.64 -14.77 -0.70
N LEU A 140 10.69 -13.44 -0.84
CA LEU A 140 10.13 -12.48 0.12
C LEU A 140 8.75 -11.99 -0.36
N SER A 141 7.81 -11.82 0.58
CA SER A 141 6.51 -11.18 0.32
C SER A 141 6.69 -9.72 -0.12
N ALA A 142 5.76 -9.18 -0.93
CA ALA A 142 5.86 -7.79 -1.39
C ALA A 142 5.82 -6.79 -0.21
N GLU A 143 5.12 -7.14 0.86
CA GLU A 143 4.90 -6.39 2.09
C GLU A 143 6.05 -6.54 3.11
N ASP A 144 6.87 -7.60 3.00
CA ASP A 144 7.97 -7.90 3.94
C ASP A 144 8.99 -6.75 4.00
N SER A 145 9.37 -6.32 5.19
CA SER A 145 10.32 -5.23 5.35
C SER A 145 11.75 -5.68 5.13
N LEU A 146 12.65 -4.74 4.83
CA LEU A 146 14.07 -5.03 4.69
C LEU A 146 14.78 -5.12 6.05
N GLY A 147 14.07 -5.55 7.11
CA GLY A 147 14.46 -5.56 8.52
C GLY A 147 15.70 -6.37 8.92
N SER A 148 16.50 -6.85 7.96
CA SER A 148 17.91 -7.14 8.21
C SER A 148 18.77 -6.60 7.06
N ARG A 149 19.91 -6.00 7.39
CA ARG A 149 20.85 -5.44 6.39
C ARG A 149 21.25 -6.46 5.31
N ARG A 150 21.28 -7.75 5.64
CA ARG A 150 21.55 -8.84 4.67
C ARG A 150 20.43 -9.00 3.62
N LYS A 151 19.14 -8.99 4.01
CA LYS A 151 18.01 -8.96 3.06
C LYS A 151 18.12 -7.72 2.16
N ALA A 152 18.35 -6.55 2.77
CA ALA A 152 18.41 -5.27 2.08
C ALA A 152 19.53 -5.20 1.04
N ILE A 153 20.76 -5.61 1.39
CA ILE A 153 21.92 -5.64 0.47
C ILE A 153 21.69 -6.65 -0.66
N GLY A 154 21.09 -7.80 -0.37
CA GLY A 154 20.71 -8.79 -1.39
C GLY A 154 19.72 -8.21 -2.41
N LEU A 155 18.65 -7.60 -1.93
CA LEU A 155 17.63 -6.97 -2.80
C LEU A 155 18.21 -5.79 -3.58
N ALA A 156 18.98 -4.91 -2.93
CA ALA A 156 19.61 -3.75 -3.53
C ALA A 156 20.55 -4.12 -4.70
N ARG A 157 21.29 -5.23 -4.59
CA ARG A 157 22.14 -5.73 -5.67
C ARG A 157 21.34 -6.19 -6.89
N ILE A 158 20.17 -6.82 -6.71
CA ILE A 158 19.30 -7.24 -7.82
C ILE A 158 18.76 -6.02 -8.57
N VAL A 159 18.36 -4.96 -7.84
CA VAL A 159 17.80 -3.73 -8.43
C VAL A 159 18.85 -2.65 -8.75
N ASN A 160 20.15 -2.99 -8.65
CA ASN A 160 21.29 -2.09 -8.90
C ASN A 160 21.24 -0.76 -8.11
N ALA A 161 20.76 -0.79 -6.87
CA ALA A 161 20.78 0.36 -5.96
C ALA A 161 22.15 0.56 -5.29
N GLN A 162 22.60 1.80 -5.18
CA GLN A 162 23.81 2.19 -4.44
C GLN A 162 23.50 2.41 -2.96
N TYR A 163 22.27 2.83 -2.64
CA TYR A 163 21.82 3.12 -1.29
C TYR A 163 20.51 2.41 -0.95
N VAL A 164 20.32 2.10 0.34
CA VAL A 164 19.01 1.73 0.91
C VAL A 164 18.62 2.76 1.96
N LEU A 165 17.41 3.31 1.87
CA LEU A 165 16.82 4.11 2.94
C LEU A 165 15.87 3.24 3.76
N TYR A 166 16.18 3.08 5.05
CA TYR A 166 15.25 2.55 6.05
C TYR A 166 14.50 3.69 6.73
N SER A 167 13.27 3.41 7.15
CA SER A 167 12.45 4.34 7.92
C SER A 167 11.55 3.58 8.91
N ALA A 168 11.45 4.09 10.13
CA ALA A 168 10.62 3.51 11.19
C ALA A 168 9.93 4.62 11.99
N VAL A 169 8.77 4.31 12.56
CA VAL A 169 8.02 5.19 13.47
C VAL A 169 7.97 4.52 14.83
N ASP A 170 8.61 5.15 15.82
CA ASP A 170 8.94 4.60 17.13
C ASP A 170 8.23 5.34 18.27
N GLY A 171 8.14 4.67 19.41
CA GLY A 171 7.71 5.26 20.68
C GLY A 171 6.20 5.18 20.92
N ASP A 172 5.61 6.28 21.36
CA ASP A 172 4.18 6.31 21.72
C ASP A 172 3.30 6.70 20.53
N VAL A 173 2.21 5.96 20.32
CA VAL A 173 1.28 6.11 19.19
C VAL A 173 0.54 7.47 19.19
N GLN A 174 0.47 8.17 20.32
CA GLN A 174 -0.11 9.52 20.42
C GLN A 174 0.93 10.62 20.17
N SER A 175 2.22 10.31 20.26
CA SER A 175 3.33 11.25 20.09
C SER A 175 4.54 10.60 19.39
N PRO A 176 4.37 10.09 18.15
CA PRO A 176 5.37 9.22 17.53
C PRO A 176 6.62 9.99 17.12
N LYS A 177 7.74 9.28 17.00
CA LYS A 177 8.98 9.81 16.38
C LYS A 177 9.30 9.00 15.14
N ILE A 178 9.70 9.66 14.07
CA ILE A 178 10.18 8.99 12.85
C ILE A 178 11.71 9.01 12.82
N ALA A 179 12.31 7.85 12.60
CA ALA A 179 13.74 7.66 12.43
C ALA A 179 14.03 7.18 11.01
N MET A 180 15.13 7.65 10.41
CA MET A 180 15.60 7.22 9.10
C MET A 180 17.10 6.95 9.09
N GLN A 181 17.52 5.98 8.27
CA GLN A 181 18.92 5.56 8.12
C GLN A 181 19.21 5.27 6.65
N LEU A 182 20.22 5.94 6.08
CA LEU A 182 20.70 5.71 4.72
C LEU A 182 21.94 4.81 4.76
N MET A 183 21.84 3.63 4.15
CA MET A 183 22.89 2.63 4.10
C MET A 183 23.56 2.58 2.73
N LEU A 184 24.89 2.63 2.70
CA LEU A 184 25.69 2.38 1.49
C LEU A 184 25.72 0.87 1.20
N VAL A 185 25.22 0.45 0.04
CA VAL A 185 25.05 -0.98 -0.34
C VAL A 185 26.39 -1.70 -0.53
N GLN A 186 27.45 -0.96 -0.86
CA GLN A 186 28.79 -1.51 -1.08
C GLN A 186 29.42 -2.02 0.22
N THR A 187 29.27 -1.29 1.32
CA THR A 187 29.90 -1.59 2.63
C THR A 187 28.90 -2.15 3.66
N GLY A 188 27.61 -1.85 3.55
CA GLY A 188 26.60 -2.12 4.58
C GLY A 188 26.60 -1.13 5.76
N GLU A 189 27.32 -0.02 5.60
CA GLU A 189 27.49 1.06 6.56
C GLU A 189 26.33 2.07 6.49
N ILE A 190 25.98 2.67 7.64
CA ILE A 190 24.99 3.76 7.70
C ILE A 190 25.75 5.09 7.56
N ILE A 191 25.70 5.69 6.36
CA ILE A 191 26.42 6.93 6.06
C ILE A 191 25.65 8.20 6.45
N TRP A 192 24.34 8.07 6.72
CA TRP A 192 23.53 9.15 7.27
C TRP A 192 22.40 8.58 8.12
N SER A 193 22.04 9.27 9.19
CA SER A 193 20.84 8.99 9.98
C SER A 193 20.26 10.26 10.57
N GLY A 194 18.94 10.29 10.76
CA GLY A 194 18.25 11.41 11.39
C GLY A 194 16.91 10.98 11.98
N ASN A 195 16.40 11.75 12.94
CA ASN A 195 15.11 11.51 13.58
C ASN A 195 14.34 12.81 13.88
N GLY A 196 13.03 12.72 13.92
CA GLY A 196 12.13 13.86 14.17
C GLY A 196 10.82 13.43 14.83
N ALA A 197 10.07 14.39 15.36
CA ALA A 197 8.71 14.14 15.82
C ALA A 197 7.76 13.99 14.63
N VAL A 198 6.77 13.10 14.73
CA VAL A 198 5.67 13.01 13.76
C VAL A 198 4.60 14.03 14.13
N THR A 199 4.41 15.03 13.27
CA THR A 199 3.37 16.04 13.43
C THR A 199 2.00 15.49 13.02
N ARG A 200 0.94 16.09 13.57
CA ARG A 200 -0.47 15.78 13.24
C ARG A 200 -1.05 16.83 12.31
#